data_AF-A0A8J3VCS6-F1
#
_entry.id   AF-A0A8J3VCS6-F1
#
_cell.length_a   1.000
_cell.length_b   1.000
_cell.length_c   1.000
_cell.angle_alpha   90.00
_cell.angle_beta   90.00
_cell.angle_gamma   90.00
#
_symmetry.space_group_name_H-M   'P 1'
#
loop_
_entity.id
_entity.type
_entity.pdbx_description
1 polymer ?
#
loop_
_entity_poly.entity_id
_entity_poly.type
_entity_poly.pdbx_seq_one_letter_code
_entity_poly.pdbx_strand_id
1 'polypeptide(L)'
;MIDQRLREALSEAAETARLHSIRPLRVPSKRRRPRVALLAAVPAALAIGILAFVRLTPPPMEAATGGPPPRLSAFLCLKDDVFPRCKGHGEATTDDRRRIEQVLKSLPQVASFEFESQDEAYRNFLSNIVASADTRQRKWLTSVRSGDVPASFRVTVKSPDGLAAVTRAVEALPGVSNVVPGP
;
A
#
# COMPACT_ATOMS: atom_id res chain seq x y z
N MET A 1 -3.40 -42.02 20.51
CA MET A 1 -2.73 -41.74 21.80
C MET A 1 -2.22 -40.29 21.93
N ILE A 2 -2.52 -39.38 20.98
CA ILE A 2 -2.09 -37.96 21.00
C ILE A 2 -3.24 -37.04 21.49
N ASP A 3 -4.49 -37.35 21.13
CA ASP A 3 -5.66 -36.56 21.54
C ASP A 3 -5.91 -36.50 23.04
N GLN A 4 -5.45 -37.52 23.78
CA GLN A 4 -5.70 -37.62 25.22
C GLN A 4 -4.82 -36.63 26.00
N ARG A 5 -3.58 -36.42 25.55
CA ARG A 5 -2.66 -35.42 26.14
C ARG A 5 -3.06 -33.99 25.80
N LEU A 6 -3.64 -33.78 24.62
CA LEU A 6 -4.17 -32.46 24.23
C LEU A 6 -5.36 -32.07 25.11
N ARG A 7 -6.22 -33.04 25.46
CA ARG A 7 -7.36 -32.80 26.36
C ARG A 7 -6.94 -32.50 27.80
N GLU A 8 -5.91 -33.17 28.32
CA GLU A 8 -5.36 -32.87 29.65
C GLU A 8 -4.74 -31.47 29.71
N ALA A 9 -3.94 -31.08 28.70
CA ALA A 9 -3.34 -29.75 28.64
C ALA A 9 -4.38 -28.61 28.52
N LEU A 10 -5.49 -28.86 27.80
CA LEU A 10 -6.57 -27.88 27.68
C LEU A 10 -7.43 -27.78 28.95
N SER A 11 -7.56 -28.87 29.72
CA SER A 11 -8.26 -28.87 31.01
C SER A 11 -7.52 -28.06 32.08
N GLU A 12 -6.20 -28.12 32.10
CA GLU A 12 -5.35 -27.36 33.04
C GLU A 12 -5.36 -25.84 32.71
N ALA A 13 -5.43 -25.50 31.41
CA ALA A 13 -5.55 -24.11 30.97
C ALA A 13 -6.96 -23.50 31.22
N ALA A 14 -8.01 -24.33 31.23
CA ALA A 14 -9.39 -23.89 31.45
C ALA A 14 -9.68 -23.54 32.92
N GLU A 15 -8.94 -24.12 33.87
CA GLU A 15 -9.18 -23.88 35.30
C GLU A 15 -8.64 -22.52 35.79
N THR A 16 -7.63 -21.97 35.11
CA THR A 16 -7.11 -20.61 35.39
C THR A 16 -7.94 -19.49 34.76
N ALA A 17 -8.83 -19.83 33.82
CA ALA A 17 -9.75 -18.90 33.18
C ALA A 17 -11.15 -18.95 33.80
N ARG A 18 -11.25 -18.85 35.14
CA ARG A 18 -12.55 -18.64 35.80
C ARG A 18 -13.12 -17.28 35.40
N LEU A 19 -14.11 -17.34 34.51
CA LEU A 19 -15.05 -16.30 34.09
C LEU A 19 -15.87 -15.71 35.26
N HIS A 20 -15.23 -14.98 36.17
CA HIS A 20 -15.91 -14.28 37.27
C HIS A 20 -15.58 -12.79 37.38
N SER A 21 -15.05 -12.15 36.34
CA SER A 21 -14.80 -10.70 36.36
C SER A 21 -15.15 -9.95 35.09
N ILE A 22 -16.12 -10.42 34.29
CA ILE A 22 -16.68 -9.57 33.24
C ILE A 22 -17.52 -8.48 33.89
N ARG A 23 -16.86 -7.35 34.12
CA ARG A 23 -17.43 -6.08 34.58
C ARG A 23 -18.47 -5.63 33.55
N PRO A 24 -19.74 -5.39 33.93
CA PRO A 24 -20.75 -4.97 32.96
C PRO A 24 -20.41 -3.58 32.39
N LEU A 25 -20.50 -3.46 31.07
CA LEU A 25 -20.41 -2.19 30.36
C LEU A 25 -21.60 -1.30 30.73
N ARG A 26 -21.32 -0.11 31.28
CA ARG A 26 -22.31 0.88 31.69
C ARG A 26 -22.68 1.77 30.49
N VAL A 27 -23.95 1.75 30.11
CA VAL A 27 -24.52 2.55 29.01
C VAL A 27 -24.64 4.03 29.43
N PRO A 28 -24.26 5.03 28.61
CA PRO A 28 -24.43 6.43 28.96
C PRO A 28 -25.89 6.88 28.74
N SER A 29 -26.58 7.26 29.83
CA SER A 29 -27.92 7.86 29.75
C SER A 29 -27.85 9.39 29.59
N LYS A 30 -28.86 9.89 28.89
CA LYS A 30 -28.90 11.20 28.24
C LYS A 30 -29.07 12.36 29.23
N ARG A 31 -28.26 13.39 28.98
CA ARG A 31 -28.22 14.74 29.56
C ARG A 31 -29.60 15.42 29.66
N ARG A 32 -29.95 15.94 30.84
CA ARG A 32 -30.84 17.10 31.04
C ARG A 32 -30.32 17.99 32.20
N ARG A 33 -30.16 19.29 31.91
CA ARG A 33 -29.85 20.44 32.80
C ARG A 33 -31.17 20.98 33.40
N PRO A 34 -31.27 21.73 34.54
CA PRO A 34 -30.63 23.06 34.70
C PRO A 34 -30.26 23.57 36.12
N ARG A 35 -29.40 24.61 36.09
CA ARG A 35 -29.19 25.80 36.97
C ARG A 35 -29.59 25.75 38.47
N VAL A 36 -28.58 25.87 39.34
CA VAL A 36 -28.67 26.59 40.63
C VAL A 36 -27.40 27.45 40.82
N ALA A 37 -27.59 28.58 41.49
CA ALA A 37 -26.83 29.82 41.45
C ALA A 37 -25.49 29.85 42.21
N LEU A 38 -24.74 30.93 41.92
CA LEU A 38 -23.53 31.43 42.57
C LEU A 38 -23.40 31.13 44.07
N LEU A 39 -22.18 30.79 44.47
CA LEU A 39 -21.55 31.37 45.66
C LEU A 39 -20.04 31.53 45.38
N ALA A 40 -19.60 32.79 45.39
CA ALA A 40 -18.21 33.17 45.27
C ALA A 40 -17.47 32.90 46.59
N ALA A 41 -16.31 32.27 46.50
CA ALA A 41 -15.28 32.34 47.53
C ALA A 41 -13.93 32.32 46.82
N VAL A 42 -13.21 33.45 46.89
CA VAL A 42 -11.83 33.59 46.44
C VAL A 42 -10.94 33.34 47.66
N PRO A 43 -10.11 32.29 47.69
CA PRO A 43 -8.92 32.29 48.50
C PRO A 43 -7.70 32.62 47.63
N ALA A 44 -6.86 33.48 48.20
CA ALA A 44 -5.63 34.01 47.65
C ALA A 44 -4.60 32.94 47.28
N ALA A 45 -3.72 33.33 46.37
CA ALA A 45 -2.65 32.54 45.76
C ALA A 45 -1.74 31.79 46.75
N LEU A 46 -1.45 30.53 46.43
CA LEU A 46 -0.09 30.00 46.57
C LEU A 46 0.38 29.54 45.19
N ALA A 47 1.37 30.26 44.67
CA ALA A 47 2.11 29.87 43.49
C ALA A 47 2.89 28.58 43.78
N ILE A 48 2.40 27.45 43.25
CA ILE A 48 3.25 26.29 43.00
C ILE A 48 3.43 26.27 41.49
N GLY A 49 4.59 26.74 41.03
CA GLY A 49 5.00 26.61 39.63
C GLY A 49 5.09 25.13 39.27
N ILE A 50 4.00 24.57 38.76
CA ILE A 50 4.04 23.26 38.12
C ILE A 50 4.76 23.48 36.79
N LEU A 51 6.04 23.12 36.76
CA LEU A 51 6.77 22.94 35.52
C LEU A 51 6.10 21.76 34.80
N ALA A 52 5.04 22.05 34.04
CA ALA A 52 4.43 21.09 33.15
C ALA A 52 5.48 20.81 32.06
N PHE A 53 6.32 19.81 32.29
CA PHE A 53 7.08 19.13 31.25
C PHE A 53 6.04 18.57 30.28
N VAL A 54 5.60 19.39 29.33
CA VAL A 54 5.03 18.92 28.09
C VAL A 54 6.15 18.07 27.49
N ARG A 55 6.05 16.75 27.67
CA ARG A 55 6.83 15.82 26.88
C ARG A 55 6.38 16.10 25.46
N LEU A 56 7.12 16.94 24.74
CA LEU A 56 7.13 16.91 23.29
C LEU A 56 7.62 15.51 22.94
N THR A 57 6.72 14.54 22.97
CA THR A 57 6.86 13.38 22.09
C THR A 57 6.66 13.99 20.71
N PRO A 58 7.73 14.18 19.91
CA PRO A 58 7.49 14.39 18.49
C PRO A 58 6.53 13.28 18.03
N PRO A 59 5.58 13.57 17.13
CA PRO A 59 4.86 12.48 16.47
C PRO A 59 5.89 11.48 15.96
N PRO A 60 5.61 10.17 15.96
CA PRO A 60 6.54 9.21 15.39
C PRO A 60 6.93 9.75 14.02
N MET A 61 8.19 10.19 13.90
CA MET A 61 8.75 10.47 12.60
C MET A 61 8.70 9.12 11.93
N GLU A 62 7.75 8.91 11.02
CA GLU A 62 7.86 7.88 10.02
C GLU A 62 9.30 7.98 9.54
N ALA A 63 10.06 6.92 9.79
CA ALA A 63 11.45 6.87 9.37
C ALA A 63 11.41 7.22 7.89
N ALA A 64 11.89 8.41 7.54
CA ALA A 64 12.21 8.73 6.17
C ALA A 64 13.33 7.75 5.82
N THR A 65 12.95 6.58 5.33
CA THR A 65 13.86 5.67 4.65
C THR A 65 14.44 6.52 3.54
N GLY A 66 15.64 7.06 3.75
CA GLY A 66 16.23 8.17 2.99
C GLY A 66 16.63 7.84 1.55
N GLY A 67 15.95 6.87 0.92
CA GLY A 67 16.08 6.54 -0.48
C GLY A 67 14.97 7.19 -1.31
N PRO A 68 15.11 7.16 -2.65
CA PRO A 68 14.05 7.59 -3.54
C PRO A 68 12.76 6.79 -3.28
N PRO A 69 11.58 7.39 -3.53
CA PRO A 69 10.32 6.68 -3.39
C PRO A 69 10.31 5.44 -4.31
N PRO A 70 9.80 4.30 -3.82
CA PRO A 70 9.75 3.07 -4.60
C PRO A 70 8.86 3.23 -5.83
N ARG A 71 9.30 2.63 -6.94
CA ARG A 71 8.60 2.67 -8.23
C ARG A 71 8.30 1.26 -8.73
N LEU A 72 7.23 1.12 -9.50
CA LEU A 72 6.88 -0.09 -10.23
C LEU A 72 6.45 0.24 -11.65
N SER A 73 6.60 -0.72 -12.54
CA SER A 73 6.06 -0.68 -13.91
C SER A 73 5.07 -1.82 -14.06
N ALA A 74 3.81 -1.48 -14.34
CA ALA A 74 2.78 -2.44 -14.67
C ALA A 74 2.63 -2.49 -16.19
N PHE A 75 3.15 -3.54 -16.81
CA PHE A 75 3.08 -3.74 -18.24
C PHE A 75 1.72 -4.29 -18.64
N LEU A 76 1.24 -3.85 -19.80
CA LEU A 76 -0.03 -4.26 -20.35
C LEU A 76 0.13 -5.47 -21.27
N CYS A 77 -0.93 -6.26 -21.39
CA CYS A 77 -0.99 -7.38 -22.31
C CYS A 77 -0.81 -6.91 -23.77
N LEU A 78 0.06 -7.61 -24.51
CA LEU A 78 0.18 -7.50 -25.96
C LEU A 78 -0.82 -8.42 -26.67
N LYS A 79 -0.94 -8.26 -28.00
CA LYS A 79 -1.76 -9.13 -28.84
C LYS A 79 -1.26 -10.58 -28.81
N ASP A 80 0.04 -10.78 -29.02
CA ASP A 80 0.72 -12.07 -29.05
C ASP A 80 1.60 -12.25 -27.81
N ASP A 81 0.99 -12.09 -26.64
CA ASP A 81 1.69 -12.07 -25.35
C ASP A 81 2.08 -13.47 -24.85
N VAL A 82 3.29 -13.59 -24.30
CA VAL A 82 3.83 -14.85 -23.74
C VAL A 82 3.26 -15.17 -22.36
N PHE A 83 2.77 -14.16 -21.63
CA PHE A 83 2.24 -14.33 -20.28
C PHE A 83 0.93 -15.12 -20.31
N PRO A 84 0.82 -16.26 -19.58
CA PRO A 84 -0.35 -17.12 -19.62
C PRO A 84 -1.68 -16.42 -19.34
N ARG A 85 -1.65 -15.35 -18.53
CA ARG A 85 -2.84 -14.57 -18.18
C ARG A 85 -3.38 -13.67 -19.29
N CYS A 86 -2.53 -13.33 -20.26
CA CYS A 86 -2.93 -12.55 -21.42
C CYS A 86 -3.49 -13.46 -22.54
N LYS A 87 -3.27 -14.78 -22.44
CA LYS A 87 -3.84 -15.76 -23.38
C LYS A 87 -5.36 -15.74 -23.30
N GLY A 88 -6.01 -15.55 -24.44
CA GLY A 88 -7.47 -15.45 -24.55
C GLY A 88 -8.05 -14.10 -24.14
N HIS A 89 -7.28 -13.24 -23.44
CA HIS A 89 -7.64 -11.83 -23.23
C HIS A 89 -7.27 -11.00 -24.47
N GLY A 90 -6.06 -11.22 -25.00
CA GLY A 90 -5.48 -10.42 -26.07
C GLY A 90 -4.92 -9.08 -25.56
N GLU A 91 -4.67 -8.18 -26.51
CA GLU A 91 -4.11 -6.86 -26.24
C GLU A 91 -4.98 -6.06 -25.26
N ALA A 92 -4.34 -5.34 -24.34
CA ALA A 92 -5.04 -4.51 -23.37
C ALA A 92 -5.89 -3.44 -24.06
N THR A 93 -7.15 -3.34 -23.63
CA THR A 93 -8.12 -2.43 -24.23
C THR A 93 -8.09 -1.05 -23.57
N THR A 94 -8.80 -0.09 -24.17
CA THR A 94 -9.03 1.23 -23.53
C THR A 94 -9.80 1.09 -22.21
N ASP A 95 -10.68 0.09 -22.10
CA ASP A 95 -11.48 -0.16 -20.90
C ASP A 95 -10.60 -0.73 -19.77
N ASP A 96 -9.65 -1.61 -20.09
CA ASP A 96 -8.63 -2.09 -19.14
C ASP A 96 -7.81 -0.92 -18.63
N ARG A 97 -7.33 -0.06 -19.54
CA ARG A 97 -6.56 1.13 -19.17
C ARG A 97 -7.33 2.02 -18.18
N ARG A 98 -8.60 2.33 -18.46
CA ARG A 98 -9.44 3.12 -17.56
C ARG A 98 -9.63 2.45 -16.20
N ARG A 99 -9.81 1.12 -16.17
CA ARG A 99 -9.95 0.37 -14.91
C ARG A 99 -8.67 0.42 -14.08
N ILE A 100 -7.51 0.26 -14.72
CA ILE A 100 -6.21 0.36 -14.05
C ILE A 100 -6.01 1.76 -13.45
N GLU A 101 -6.30 2.81 -14.21
CA GLU A 101 -6.25 4.19 -13.71
C GLU A 101 -7.16 4.41 -12.49
N GLN A 102 -8.38 3.87 -12.53
CA GLN A 102 -9.33 3.98 -11.40
C GLN A 102 -8.79 3.30 -10.15
N VAL A 103 -8.22 2.09 -10.29
CA VAL A 103 -7.63 1.37 -9.17
C VAL A 103 -6.43 2.12 -8.62
N LEU A 104 -5.51 2.58 -9.48
CA LEU A 104 -4.34 3.37 -9.06
C LEU A 104 -4.75 4.66 -8.32
N LYS A 105 -5.77 5.37 -8.80
CA LYS A 105 -6.33 6.56 -8.13
C LYS A 105 -6.94 6.24 -6.76
N SER A 106 -7.49 5.04 -6.58
CA SER A 106 -8.17 4.63 -5.34
C SER A 106 -7.20 4.17 -4.23
N LEU A 107 -5.96 3.81 -4.59
CA LEU A 107 -4.99 3.28 -3.65
C LEU A 107 -4.27 4.41 -2.89
N PRO A 108 -4.47 4.55 -1.57
CA PRO A 108 -3.85 5.65 -0.82
C PRO A 108 -2.32 5.54 -0.74
N GLN A 109 -1.74 4.38 -1.05
CA GLN A 109 -0.29 4.15 -1.10
C GLN A 109 0.35 4.70 -2.39
N VAL A 110 -0.44 4.94 -3.44
CA VAL A 110 0.07 5.50 -4.71
C VAL A 110 0.33 7.00 -4.54
N ALA A 111 1.53 7.44 -4.89
CA ALA A 111 1.91 8.85 -4.88
C ALA A 111 1.57 9.51 -6.23
N SER A 112 1.94 8.87 -7.33
CA SER A 112 1.65 9.30 -8.69
C SER A 112 1.70 8.11 -9.65
N PHE A 113 1.15 8.28 -10.84
CA PHE A 113 1.34 7.34 -11.94
C PHE A 113 1.23 8.04 -13.29
N GLU A 114 1.90 7.48 -14.29
CA GLU A 114 1.89 7.95 -15.67
C GLU A 114 1.64 6.76 -16.60
N PHE A 115 0.86 6.98 -17.65
CA PHE A 115 0.68 6.00 -18.71
C PHE A 115 1.74 6.24 -19.79
N GLU A 116 2.57 5.24 -20.02
CA GLU A 116 3.53 5.20 -21.10
C GLU A 116 2.94 4.41 -22.26
N SER A 117 2.73 5.09 -23.38
CA SER A 117 2.25 4.45 -24.61
C SER A 117 3.29 3.47 -25.17
N GLN A 118 2.87 2.54 -26.03
CA GLN A 118 3.77 1.62 -26.71
C GLN A 118 4.88 2.35 -27.49
N ASP A 119 4.53 3.43 -28.20
CA ASP A 119 5.50 4.22 -28.98
C ASP A 119 6.50 4.95 -28.08
N GLU A 120 6.05 5.45 -26.92
CA GLU A 120 6.92 6.06 -25.93
C GLU A 120 7.85 5.02 -25.29
N ALA A 121 7.31 3.88 -24.89
CA ALA A 121 8.07 2.77 -24.34
C ALA A 121 9.13 2.29 -25.34
N TYR A 122 8.79 2.20 -26.63
CA TYR A 122 9.74 1.83 -27.67
C TYR A 122 10.86 2.86 -27.84
N ARG A 123 10.53 4.16 -27.87
CA ARG A 123 11.56 5.22 -27.90
C ARG A 123 12.48 5.17 -26.69
N ASN A 124 11.91 4.95 -25.49
CA ASN A 124 12.67 4.82 -24.25
C ASN A 124 13.55 3.56 -24.26
N PHE A 125 13.05 2.44 -24.78
CA PHE A 125 13.82 1.21 -24.98
C PHE A 125 15.04 1.45 -25.88
N LEU A 126 14.85 2.09 -27.04
CA LEU A 126 15.95 2.42 -27.95
C LEU A 126 16.99 3.35 -27.29
N SER A 127 16.51 4.39 -26.60
CA SER A 127 17.37 5.44 -26.06
C SER A 127 18.15 4.99 -24.82
N ASN A 128 17.56 4.13 -23.98
CA ASN A 128 18.14 3.78 -22.69
C ASN A 128 18.78 2.39 -22.69
N ILE A 129 18.15 1.41 -23.36
CA ILE A 129 18.59 0.00 -23.30
C ILE A 129 19.51 -0.30 -24.48
N VAL A 130 19.12 0.03 -25.71
CA VAL A 130 19.94 -0.27 -26.89
C VAL A 130 21.19 0.61 -26.96
N ALA A 131 21.07 1.88 -26.57
CA ALA A 131 22.22 2.79 -26.56
C ALA A 131 23.29 2.37 -25.53
N SER A 132 22.89 1.89 -24.36
CA SER A 132 23.81 1.49 -23.27
C SER A 132 24.32 0.05 -23.36
N ALA A 133 23.70 -0.79 -24.20
CA ALA A 133 24.06 -2.20 -24.36
C ALA A 133 25.48 -2.42 -24.90
N ASP A 134 26.10 -3.55 -24.55
CA ASP A 134 27.33 -3.98 -25.23
C ASP A 134 27.06 -4.46 -26.67
N THR A 135 28.11 -4.72 -27.45
CA THR A 135 28.00 -5.13 -28.85
C THR A 135 27.22 -6.45 -29.05
N ARG A 136 27.33 -7.41 -28.13
CA ARG A 136 26.61 -8.70 -28.22
C ARG A 136 25.14 -8.53 -27.91
N GLN A 137 24.81 -7.77 -26.87
CA GLN A 137 23.44 -7.48 -26.46
C GLN A 137 22.73 -6.65 -27.54
N ARG A 138 23.40 -5.62 -28.07
CA ARG A 138 22.85 -4.74 -29.10
C ARG A 138 22.36 -5.52 -30.33
N LYS A 139 23.11 -6.55 -30.75
CA LYS A 139 22.70 -7.41 -31.89
C LYS A 139 21.33 -8.05 -31.70
N TRP A 140 21.00 -8.46 -30.48
CA TRP A 140 19.68 -9.01 -30.16
C TRP A 140 18.65 -7.91 -29.94
N LEU A 141 19.00 -6.85 -29.23
CA LEU A 141 18.04 -5.78 -28.93
C LEU A 141 17.57 -5.02 -30.17
N THR A 142 18.37 -4.94 -31.23
CA THR A 142 17.98 -4.31 -32.50
C THR A 142 16.90 -5.07 -33.28
N SER A 143 16.61 -6.33 -32.91
CA SER A 143 15.50 -7.07 -33.53
C SER A 143 14.15 -6.77 -32.90
N VAL A 144 14.12 -6.10 -31.75
CA VAL A 144 12.89 -5.72 -31.04
C VAL A 144 12.16 -4.63 -31.84
N ARG A 145 10.90 -4.90 -32.17
CA ARG A 145 10.00 -3.98 -32.88
C ARG A 145 9.15 -3.20 -31.86
N SER A 146 8.51 -2.12 -32.31
CA SER A 146 7.60 -1.35 -31.45
C SER A 146 6.49 -2.22 -30.86
N GLY A 147 5.94 -3.12 -31.68
CA GLY A 147 4.91 -4.09 -31.28
C GLY A 147 5.33 -5.06 -30.17
N ASP A 148 6.63 -5.25 -29.96
CA ASP A 148 7.18 -6.18 -28.96
C ASP A 148 7.39 -5.51 -27.60
N VAL A 149 7.30 -4.17 -27.53
CA VAL A 149 7.42 -3.42 -26.29
C VAL A 149 6.02 -3.10 -25.76
N PRO A 150 5.62 -3.62 -24.58
CA PRO A 150 4.30 -3.34 -24.03
C PRO A 150 4.17 -1.90 -23.55
N ALA A 151 2.98 -1.31 -23.72
CA ALA A 151 2.59 -0.11 -22.99
C ALA A 151 2.59 -0.40 -21.48
N SER A 152 2.75 0.64 -20.65
CA SER A 152 2.87 0.44 -19.21
C SER A 152 2.28 1.58 -18.38
N PHE A 153 1.97 1.29 -17.13
CA PHE A 153 1.82 2.31 -16.09
C PHE A 153 3.10 2.40 -15.26
N ARG A 154 3.71 3.58 -15.24
CA ARG A 154 4.84 3.93 -14.37
C ARG A 154 4.26 4.48 -13.07
N VAL A 155 4.39 3.75 -11.97
CA VAL A 155 3.73 4.08 -10.70
C VAL A 155 4.77 4.38 -9.64
N THR A 156 4.61 5.51 -8.95
CA THR A 156 5.38 5.87 -7.77
C THR A 156 4.56 5.60 -6.52
N VAL A 157 5.14 4.89 -5.56
CA VAL A 157 4.50 4.53 -4.29
C VAL A 157 5.08 5.41 -3.18
N LYS A 158 4.23 5.82 -2.23
CA LYS A 158 4.60 6.76 -1.16
C LYS A 158 5.68 6.22 -0.23
N SER A 159 5.65 4.93 0.08
CA SER A 159 6.60 4.27 0.96
C SER A 159 6.83 2.81 0.57
N PRO A 160 7.97 2.21 0.98
CA PRO A 160 8.26 0.79 0.75
C PRO A 160 7.18 -0.16 1.28
N ASP A 161 6.57 0.17 2.41
CA ASP A 161 5.53 -0.64 3.05
C ASP A 161 4.28 -0.80 2.18
N GLY A 162 3.99 0.21 1.35
CA GLY A 162 2.87 0.20 0.41
C GLY A 162 3.12 -0.63 -0.85
N LEU A 163 4.38 -0.92 -1.18
CA LEU A 163 4.77 -1.45 -2.49
C LEU A 163 4.08 -2.79 -2.78
N ALA A 164 4.13 -3.74 -1.84
CA ALA A 164 3.52 -5.05 -2.01
C ALA A 164 1.99 -5.00 -2.16
N ALA A 165 1.33 -4.04 -1.50
CA ALA A 165 -0.10 -3.85 -1.63
C ALA A 165 -0.47 -3.31 -3.02
N VAL A 166 0.26 -2.30 -3.51
CA VAL A 166 0.04 -1.73 -4.85
C VAL A 166 0.33 -2.77 -5.93
N THR A 167 1.45 -3.50 -5.84
CA THR A 167 1.80 -4.56 -6.79
C THR A 167 0.67 -5.59 -6.90
N ARG A 168 0.20 -6.15 -5.78
CA ARG A 168 -0.88 -7.16 -5.81
C ARG A 168 -2.19 -6.61 -6.38
N ALA A 169 -2.54 -5.37 -6.02
CA ALA A 169 -3.78 -4.75 -6.50
C ALA A 169 -3.77 -4.53 -8.01
N VAL A 170 -2.65 -4.06 -8.56
CA VAL A 170 -2.49 -3.80 -10.00
C VAL A 170 -2.30 -5.11 -10.77
N GLU A 171 -1.48 -6.01 -10.24
CA GLU A 171 -1.22 -7.30 -10.86
C GLU A 171 -2.52 -8.09 -11.00
N ALA A 172 -3.49 -8.01 -10.09
CA ALA A 172 -4.75 -8.74 -10.23
C ALA A 172 -5.67 -8.26 -11.38
N LEU A 173 -5.36 -7.15 -12.06
CA LEU A 173 -6.26 -6.53 -13.03
C LEU A 173 -6.22 -7.18 -14.42
N PRO A 174 -7.36 -7.25 -15.13
CA PRO A 174 -7.40 -7.56 -16.55
C PRO A 174 -6.53 -6.59 -17.37
N GLY A 175 -5.98 -7.07 -18.47
CA GLY A 175 -5.08 -6.30 -19.33
C GLY A 175 -3.69 -6.04 -18.77
N VAL A 176 -3.36 -6.48 -17.55
CA VAL A 176 -1.99 -6.42 -16.99
C VAL A 176 -1.27 -7.74 -17.24
N SER A 177 -0.10 -7.69 -17.89
CA SER A 177 0.72 -8.86 -18.17
C SER A 177 1.62 -9.20 -16.99
N ASN A 178 2.39 -8.23 -16.50
CA ASN A 178 3.25 -8.36 -15.34
C ASN A 178 3.53 -7.03 -14.65
N VAL A 179 3.91 -7.10 -13.37
CA VAL A 179 4.34 -5.94 -12.59
C VAL A 179 5.75 -6.18 -12.11
N VAL A 180 6.65 -5.21 -12.32
CA VAL A 180 8.06 -5.30 -11.91
C VAL A 180 8.50 -4.02 -11.18
N PRO A 181 9.55 -4.09 -10.35
CA PRO A 181 10.21 -2.89 -9.84
C PRO A 181 10.59 -1.94 -10.97
N GLY A 182 10.29 -0.65 -10.79
CA GLY A 182 10.63 0.40 -11.75
C GLY A 182 12.08 0.86 -11.58
N PRO A 183 12.69 1.45 -12.64
CA PRO A 183 13.99 2.10 -12.55
C PRO A 183 13.96 3.24 -11.55
#